data_AF-A0A6N7V2Y6-F1
#
_entry.id   AF-A0A6N7V2Y6-F1
#
_cell.length_a   1.000
_cell.length_b   1.000
_cell.length_c   1.000
_cell.angle_alpha   90.00
_cell.angle_beta   90.00
_cell.angle_gamma   90.00
#
_symmetry.space_group_name_H-M   'P 1'
#
loop_
_entity.id
_entity.type
_entity.pdbx_description
1 polymer ?
#
loop_
_entity_poly.entity_id
_entity_poly.type
_entity_poly.pdbx_seq_one_letter_code
_entity_poly.pdbx_strand_id
1 'polypeptide(L)'
;MKPCIFLDIDGVINPSRKKNSYCLDYNLPDVLAKKLNHPKIATLNVYLVNQVYYCFSKESIQLLKQLIEKYDAQIIITSSWRIVYSLEQLQAMFDIFDLGKYVKSVTTLINPRTKAIQEFIIENNVTSYIILDDFDMSNTFDYHFVYVRHSFKESDYKKADHALFIQQKEFSN
;
A
#
# COMPACT_ATOMS: atom_id res chain seq x y z
N MET A 1 7.78 16.26 -4.42
CA MET A 1 7.07 15.00 -4.78
C MET A 1 5.59 15.16 -4.46
N LYS A 2 4.67 14.39 -5.06
CA LYS A 2 3.28 14.33 -4.56
C LYS A 2 3.27 13.71 -3.15
N PRO A 3 2.20 13.86 -2.35
CA PRO A 3 2.12 13.22 -1.04
C PRO A 3 2.34 11.71 -1.12
N CYS A 4 3.06 11.13 -0.17
CA CYS A 4 3.40 9.70 -0.18
C CYS A 4 2.64 8.92 0.90
N ILE A 5 2.09 7.76 0.52
CA ILE A 5 1.61 6.74 1.45
C ILE A 5 2.66 5.62 1.46
N PHE A 6 3.42 5.55 2.55
CA PHE A 6 4.29 4.42 2.82
C PHE A 6 3.44 3.26 3.34
N LEU A 7 3.35 2.19 2.56
CA LEU A 7 2.34 1.15 2.74
C LEU A 7 2.97 -0.21 3.03
N ASP A 8 2.68 -0.75 4.21
CA ASP A 8 2.75 -2.21 4.41
C ASP A 8 1.51 -2.90 3.83
N ILE A 9 1.64 -4.19 3.52
CA ILE A 9 0.60 -5.00 2.91
C ILE A 9 -0.06 -5.89 3.96
N ASP A 10 0.73 -6.75 4.61
CA ASP A 10 0.26 -7.66 5.64
C ASP A 10 -0.16 -6.88 6.90
N GLY A 11 -1.29 -7.25 7.50
CA GLY A 11 -1.87 -6.53 8.64
C GLY A 11 -2.50 -5.18 8.31
N VAL A 12 -2.31 -4.66 7.08
CA VAL A 12 -2.87 -3.39 6.61
C VAL A 12 -3.97 -3.60 5.58
N ILE A 13 -3.64 -3.98 4.35
CA ILE A 13 -4.64 -4.30 3.30
C ILE A 13 -4.88 -5.80 3.16
N ASN A 14 -3.91 -6.63 3.55
CA ASN A 14 -4.04 -8.07 3.66
C ASN A 14 -4.23 -8.46 5.14
N PRO A 15 -5.47 -8.74 5.61
CA PRO A 15 -5.73 -8.82 7.04
C PRO A 15 -5.11 -10.04 7.74
N SER A 16 -4.49 -9.84 8.90
CA SER A 16 -3.79 -10.93 9.62
C SER A 16 -4.71 -11.97 10.29
N ARG A 17 -6.00 -11.66 10.48
CA ARG A 17 -6.97 -12.53 11.20
C ARG A 17 -8.02 -13.20 10.32
N LYS A 18 -8.09 -12.89 9.03
CA LYS A 18 -9.01 -13.57 8.12
C LYS A 18 -8.30 -14.77 7.50
N LYS A 19 -8.61 -15.98 7.98
CA LYS A 19 -8.37 -17.21 7.21
C LYS A 19 -9.34 -17.22 6.03
N ASN A 20 -9.02 -16.47 4.97
CA ASN A 20 -9.75 -16.63 3.72
C ASN A 20 -9.28 -17.94 3.09
N SER A 21 -9.99 -19.03 3.40
CA SER A 21 -9.87 -20.26 2.65
C SER A 21 -10.51 -20.01 1.29
N TYR A 22 -9.69 -19.81 0.26
CA TYR A 22 -10.13 -19.82 -1.12
C TYR A 22 -9.69 -21.13 -1.78
N CYS A 23 -10.47 -21.60 -2.75
CA CYS A 23 -10.00 -22.65 -3.64
C CYS A 23 -9.06 -21.99 -4.66
N LEU A 24 -7.89 -22.59 -4.88
CA LEU A 24 -6.92 -22.07 -5.84
C LEU A 24 -7.51 -22.16 -7.25
N ASP A 25 -7.72 -21.01 -7.90
CA ASP A 25 -8.15 -20.93 -9.28
C ASP A 25 -6.93 -20.67 -10.18
N TYR A 26 -6.53 -21.70 -10.92
CA TYR A 26 -5.38 -21.63 -11.82
C TYR A 26 -5.59 -20.74 -13.04
N ASN A 27 -6.85 -20.49 -13.43
CA ASN A 27 -7.18 -19.64 -14.57
C ASN A 27 -7.38 -18.18 -14.18
N LEU A 28 -7.41 -17.87 -12.87
CA LEU A 28 -7.68 -16.52 -12.37
C LEU A 28 -6.74 -15.44 -12.97
N PRO A 29 -5.42 -15.66 -13.12
CA PRO A 29 -4.55 -14.68 -13.76
C PRO A 29 -5.01 -14.30 -15.18
N ASP A 30 -5.33 -15.27 -16.02
CA ASP A 30 -5.78 -15.05 -17.40
C ASP A 30 -7.18 -14.40 -17.44
N VAL A 31 -8.07 -14.85 -16.57
CA VAL A 31 -9.42 -14.28 -16.42
C VAL A 31 -9.34 -12.80 -16.04
N LEU A 32 -8.53 -12.45 -15.04
CA LEU A 32 -8.35 -11.06 -14.62
C LEU A 32 -7.62 -10.23 -15.68
N ALA A 33 -6.57 -10.75 -16.30
CA ALA A 33 -5.84 -10.07 -17.36
C ALA A 33 -6.77 -9.69 -18.52
N LYS A 34 -7.64 -10.61 -18.95
CA LYS A 34 -8.64 -10.35 -20.00
C LYS A 34 -9.71 -9.36 -19.52
N LYS A 35 -10.25 -9.55 -18.32
CA LYS A 35 -11.32 -8.71 -17.76
C LYS A 35 -10.89 -7.26 -17.56
N LEU A 36 -9.65 -7.05 -17.13
CA LEU A 36 -9.09 -5.73 -16.83
C LEU A 36 -8.28 -5.15 -17.99
N ASN A 37 -8.21 -5.85 -19.13
CA ASN A 37 -7.34 -5.51 -20.27
C ASN A 37 -5.88 -5.21 -19.83
N HIS A 38 -5.36 -6.06 -18.94
CA HIS A 38 -4.05 -5.86 -18.31
C HIS A 38 -3.19 -7.14 -18.41
N PRO A 39 -2.47 -7.34 -19.54
CA PRO A 39 -1.79 -8.61 -19.84
C PRO A 39 -0.71 -9.01 -18.83
N LYS A 40 -0.10 -8.05 -18.12
CA LYS A 40 0.91 -8.36 -17.10
C LYS A 40 0.36 -9.16 -15.92
N ILE A 41 -0.96 -9.12 -15.66
CA ILE A 41 -1.58 -9.93 -14.59
C ILE A 41 -1.42 -11.43 -14.90
N ALA A 42 -1.52 -11.84 -16.17
CA ALA A 42 -1.35 -13.23 -16.59
C ALA A 42 0.07 -13.76 -16.34
N THR A 43 1.06 -12.86 -16.26
CA THR A 43 2.46 -13.23 -15.97
C THR A 43 2.78 -13.37 -14.47
N LEU A 44 1.85 -12.99 -13.60
CA LEU A 44 2.02 -13.11 -12.16
C LEU A 44 1.87 -14.56 -11.70
N ASN A 45 2.53 -14.90 -10.60
CA ASN A 45 2.38 -16.21 -9.97
C ASN A 45 0.92 -16.45 -9.57
N VAL A 46 0.38 -17.62 -9.91
CA VAL A 46 -1.02 -17.99 -9.64
C VAL A 46 -1.41 -17.86 -8.15
N TYR A 47 -0.52 -18.24 -7.23
CA TYR A 47 -0.76 -18.15 -5.80
C TYR A 47 -0.82 -16.69 -5.35
N LEU A 48 0.04 -15.83 -5.91
CA LEU A 48 0.01 -14.39 -5.66
C LEU A 48 -1.32 -13.78 -6.11
N VAL A 49 -1.75 -14.05 -7.34
CA VAL A 49 -3.00 -13.49 -7.88
C VAL A 49 -4.20 -13.91 -7.04
N ASN A 50 -4.27 -15.19 -6.66
CA ASN A 50 -5.34 -15.70 -5.81
C ASN A 50 -5.29 -15.07 -4.40
N GLN A 51 -4.12 -14.98 -3.78
CA GLN A 51 -3.95 -14.33 -2.49
C GLN A 51 -4.41 -12.87 -2.54
N VAL A 52 -3.99 -12.12 -3.54
CA VAL A 52 -4.35 -10.71 -3.70
C VAL A 52 -5.85 -10.55 -3.91
N TYR A 53 -6.42 -11.30 -4.86
CA TYR A 53 -7.82 -11.18 -5.23
C TYR A 53 -8.77 -11.59 -4.10
N TYR A 54 -8.45 -12.66 -3.36
CA TYR A 54 -9.33 -13.20 -2.32
C TYR A 54 -9.01 -12.69 -0.92
N CYS A 55 -7.76 -12.33 -0.60
CA CYS A 55 -7.37 -11.97 0.77
C CYS A 55 -7.34 -10.47 1.04
N PHE A 56 -7.10 -9.62 0.03
CA PHE A 56 -7.10 -8.18 0.28
C PHE A 56 -8.50 -7.71 0.72
N SER A 57 -8.52 -6.92 1.79
CA SER A 57 -9.76 -6.35 2.34
C SER A 57 -10.32 -5.30 1.39
N LYS A 58 -11.49 -5.58 0.82
CA LYS A 58 -12.19 -4.64 -0.07
C LYS A 58 -12.45 -3.29 0.60
N GLU A 59 -12.77 -3.29 1.90
CA GLU A 59 -12.96 -2.08 2.69
C GLU A 59 -11.66 -1.29 2.80
N SER A 60 -10.55 -1.96 3.16
CA SER A 60 -9.23 -1.33 3.27
C SER A 60 -8.75 -0.74 1.93
N ILE A 61 -9.02 -1.45 0.83
CA ILE A 61 -8.73 -0.97 -0.53
C ILE A 61 -9.58 0.26 -0.88
N GLN A 62 -10.87 0.28 -0.54
CA GLN A 62 -11.72 1.46 -0.77
C GLN A 62 -11.24 2.68 0.03
N LEU A 63 -10.91 2.51 1.30
CA LEU A 63 -10.39 3.59 2.14
C LEU A 63 -9.04 4.10 1.64
N LEU A 64 -8.14 3.20 1.22
CA LEU A 64 -6.87 3.56 0.61
C LEU A 64 -7.09 4.35 -0.69
N LYS A 65 -8.02 3.91 -1.55
CA LYS A 65 -8.38 4.61 -2.79
C LYS A 65 -8.91 6.02 -2.52
N GLN A 66 -9.80 6.18 -1.53
CA GLN A 66 -10.31 7.49 -1.11
C GLN A 66 -9.19 8.42 -0.65
N LEU A 67 -8.25 7.91 0.15
CA LEU A 67 -7.12 8.70 0.66
C LEU A 67 -6.21 9.13 -0.50
N ILE A 68 -5.92 8.21 -1.42
CA ILE A 68 -5.12 8.49 -2.62
C ILE A 68 -5.78 9.58 -3.47
N GLU A 69 -7.08 9.45 -3.77
CA GLU A 69 -7.79 10.38 -4.63
C GLU A 69 -7.94 11.77 -3.98
N LYS A 70 -8.21 11.82 -2.68
CA LYS A 70 -8.39 13.07 -1.94
C LYS A 70 -7.12 13.93 -1.90
N TYR A 71 -5.96 13.29 -1.76
CA TYR A 71 -4.68 13.99 -1.59
C TYR A 71 -3.77 13.91 -2.83
N ASP A 72 -4.25 13.31 -3.93
CA ASP A 72 -3.45 12.97 -5.11
C ASP A 72 -2.15 12.23 -4.71
N ALA A 73 -2.29 11.28 -3.78
CA ALA A 73 -1.15 10.63 -3.15
C ALA A 73 -0.56 9.50 -4.01
N GLN A 74 0.71 9.19 -3.77
CA GLN A 74 1.45 8.09 -4.37
C GLN A 74 1.72 7.01 -3.34
N ILE A 75 1.76 5.75 -3.75
CA ILE A 75 2.10 4.62 -2.89
C ILE A 75 3.59 4.30 -3.02
N ILE A 76 4.26 4.21 -1.88
CA ILE A 76 5.62 3.69 -1.72
C ILE A 76 5.54 2.40 -0.88
N ILE A 77 5.92 1.26 -1.44
CA ILE A 77 5.79 -0.02 -0.72
C ILE A 77 6.93 -0.20 0.29
N THR A 78 6.56 -0.38 1.56
CA THR A 78 7.48 -0.67 2.68
C THR A 78 7.36 -2.10 3.19
N SER A 79 6.45 -2.88 2.60
CA SER A 79 6.20 -4.28 2.93
C SER A 79 7.37 -5.20 2.57
N SER A 80 7.48 -6.34 3.26
CA SER A 80 8.41 -7.44 2.93
C SER A 80 8.18 -8.01 1.52
N TRP A 81 7.00 -7.79 0.93
CA TRP A 81 6.68 -8.21 -0.43
C TRP A 81 7.65 -7.63 -1.48
N ARG A 82 8.25 -6.47 -1.21
CA ARG A 82 9.27 -5.86 -2.07
C ARG A 82 10.60 -6.65 -2.13
N ILE A 83 10.79 -7.62 -1.23
CA ILE A 83 11.92 -8.55 -1.27
C ILE A 83 11.71 -9.62 -2.35
N VAL A 84 10.46 -9.97 -2.62
CA VAL A 84 10.09 -11.11 -3.48
C VAL A 84 9.66 -10.64 -4.87
N TYR A 85 9.01 -9.49 -4.97
CA TYR A 85 8.39 -9.01 -6.20
C TYR A 85 9.03 -7.73 -6.70
N SER A 86 9.20 -7.63 -8.02
CA SER A 86 9.65 -6.39 -8.67
C SER A 86 8.60 -5.29 -8.55
N LEU A 87 9.00 -4.04 -8.73
CA LEU A 87 8.06 -2.90 -8.76
C LEU A 87 6.95 -3.10 -9.82
N GLU A 88 7.29 -3.63 -10.99
CA GLU A 88 6.32 -3.90 -12.06
C GLU A 88 5.30 -4.98 -11.65
N GLN A 89 5.75 -6.03 -10.95
CA GLN A 89 4.85 -7.06 -10.42
C GLN A 89 3.95 -6.50 -9.33
N LEU A 90 4.48 -5.65 -8.44
CA LEU A 90 3.70 -4.96 -7.41
C LEU A 90 2.66 -4.02 -8.05
N GLN A 91 3.01 -3.29 -9.11
CA GLN A 91 2.08 -2.46 -9.86
C GLN A 91 0.95 -3.31 -10.47
N ALA A 92 1.28 -4.38 -11.21
CA ALA A 92 0.30 -5.27 -11.81
C ALA A 92 -0.64 -5.93 -10.77
N MET A 93 -0.11 -6.24 -9.59
CA MET A 93 -0.89 -6.73 -8.44
C MET A 93 -1.90 -5.68 -7.97
N PHE A 94 -1.49 -4.43 -7.78
CA PHE A 94 -2.39 -3.36 -7.36
C PHE A 94 -3.37 -2.95 -8.47
N ASP A 95 -3.04 -3.17 -9.75
CA ASP A 95 -3.95 -2.94 -10.88
C ASP A 95 -5.17 -3.87 -10.90
N ILE A 96 -5.14 -5.00 -10.16
CA ILE A 96 -6.35 -5.81 -9.88
C ILE A 96 -7.45 -4.95 -9.23
N PHE A 97 -7.06 -3.87 -8.55
CA PHE A 97 -7.95 -2.90 -7.90
C PHE A 97 -7.90 -1.49 -8.50
N ASP A 98 -7.34 -1.30 -9.71
CA ASP A 98 -7.10 0.01 -10.34
C ASP A 98 -6.23 0.95 -9.47
N LEU A 99 -5.26 0.37 -8.75
CA LEU A 99 -4.33 1.12 -7.89
C LEU A 99 -2.87 1.08 -8.37
N GLY A 100 -2.50 0.24 -9.34
CA GLY A 100 -1.11 0.03 -9.73
C GLY A 100 -0.43 1.30 -10.25
N LYS A 101 -1.18 2.16 -10.96
CA LYS A 101 -0.70 3.49 -11.39
C LYS A 101 -0.24 4.40 -10.25
N TYR A 102 -0.71 4.19 -9.02
CA TYR A 102 -0.31 4.96 -7.85
C TYR A 102 0.94 4.39 -7.16
N VAL A 103 1.29 3.12 -7.39
CA VAL A 103 2.52 2.51 -6.87
C VAL A 103 3.72 3.04 -7.65
N LYS A 104 4.47 3.97 -7.03
CA LYS A 104 5.59 4.67 -7.69
C LYS A 104 6.96 4.13 -7.36
N SER A 105 7.13 3.58 -6.17
CA SER A 105 8.41 3.02 -5.76
C SER A 105 8.27 2.03 -4.60
N VAL A 106 9.40 1.48 -4.19
CA VAL A 106 9.58 0.69 -2.99
C VAL A 106 10.75 1.29 -2.19
N THR A 107 10.78 1.12 -0.88
CA THR A 107 11.95 1.54 -0.10
C THR A 107 13.11 0.55 -0.25
N THR A 108 14.33 1.01 0.03
CA THR A 108 15.52 0.15 0.08
C THR A 108 15.36 -1.00 1.09
N LEU A 109 16.12 -2.07 0.88
CA LEU A 109 16.13 -3.26 1.74
C LEU A 109 17.10 -3.08 2.92
N ILE A 110 16.91 -2.00 3.69
CA ILE A 110 17.74 -1.65 4.85
C ILE A 110 16.94 -1.85 6.13
N ASN A 111 17.62 -2.31 7.18
CA ASN A 111 17.06 -2.44 8.53
C ASN A 111 17.60 -1.34 9.45
N PRO A 112 16.77 -0.81 10.38
CA PRO A 112 15.33 -1.07 10.54
C PRO A 112 14.47 -0.45 9.43
N ARG A 113 13.21 -0.90 9.27
CA ARG A 113 12.25 -0.34 8.30
C ARG A 113 12.10 1.17 8.43
N THR A 114 12.15 1.69 9.65
CA THR A 114 12.15 3.14 9.95
C THR A 114 13.27 3.87 9.20
N LYS A 115 14.49 3.31 9.18
CA LYS A 115 15.64 3.89 8.47
C LYS A 115 15.42 3.91 6.96
N ALA A 116 14.91 2.83 6.37
CA ALA A 116 14.62 2.77 4.94
C ALA A 116 13.57 3.81 4.50
N ILE A 117 12.56 4.08 5.34
CA ILE A 117 11.56 5.12 5.09
C ILE A 117 12.20 6.51 5.20
N GLN A 118 13.00 6.76 6.24
CA GLN A 118 13.69 8.05 6.43
C GLN A 118 14.64 8.38 5.28
N GLU A 119 15.45 7.42 4.83
CA GLU A 119 16.34 7.60 3.67
C GLU A 119 15.53 7.92 2.41
N PHE A 120 14.44 7.20 2.15
CA PHE A 120 13.57 7.49 1.01
C PHE A 120 13.01 8.91 1.06
N ILE A 121 12.54 9.36 2.23
CA ILE A 121 12.00 10.71 2.44
C ILE A 121 13.05 11.77 2.10
N ILE A 122 14.28 11.61 2.60
CA ILE A 122 15.39 12.54 2.41
C ILE A 122 15.82 12.57 0.94
N GLU A 123 16.10 11.41 0.35
CA GLU A 123 16.62 11.29 -1.02
C GLU A 123 15.63 11.81 -2.07
N ASN A 124 14.33 11.68 -1.81
CA ASN A 124 13.27 12.08 -2.75
C ASN A 124 12.61 13.41 -2.40
N ASN A 125 13.11 14.11 -1.37
CA ASN A 125 12.54 15.37 -0.87
C ASN A 125 11.01 15.26 -0.66
N VAL A 126 10.59 14.23 0.06
CA VAL A 126 9.17 14.01 0.39
C VAL A 126 8.77 14.98 1.50
N THR A 127 7.91 15.93 1.17
CA THR A 127 7.47 16.97 2.11
C THR A 127 6.12 16.66 2.77
N SER A 128 5.33 15.76 2.19
CA SER A 128 4.07 15.31 2.77
C SER A 128 3.92 13.79 2.64
N TYR A 129 3.62 13.13 3.75
CA TYR A 129 3.48 11.68 3.79
C TYR A 129 2.69 11.16 5.00
N ILE A 130 2.22 9.92 4.86
CA ILE A 130 1.71 9.08 5.93
C ILE A 130 2.30 7.68 5.81
N ILE A 131 2.42 6.98 6.93
CA ILE A 131 2.87 5.60 7.01
C ILE A 131 1.73 4.74 7.59
N LEU A 132 1.33 3.71 6.85
CA LEU A 132 0.32 2.74 7.25
C LEU A 132 1.00 1.39 7.46
N ASP A 133 1.10 0.95 8.71
CA ASP A 133 1.85 -0.26 9.07
C ASP A 133 1.25 -0.94 10.31
N ASP A 134 1.40 -2.26 10.42
CA ASP A 134 1.00 -3.04 11.58
C ASP A 134 2.13 -3.29 12.59
N PHE A 135 3.34 -2.82 12.28
CA PHE A 135 4.48 -2.72 13.18
C PHE A 135 4.59 -1.30 13.76
N ASP A 136 4.62 -1.18 15.10
CA ASP A 136 4.58 0.12 15.78
C ASP A 136 5.87 0.92 15.57
N MET A 137 5.76 2.03 14.84
CA MET A 137 6.83 2.98 14.56
C MET A 137 6.52 4.40 15.07
N SER A 138 5.58 4.53 16.03
CA SER A 138 5.12 5.84 16.52
C SER A 138 6.26 6.69 17.08
N ASN A 139 7.23 6.07 17.74
CA ASN A 139 8.39 6.76 18.34
C ASN A 139 9.30 7.43 17.31
N THR A 140 9.21 7.05 16.03
CA THR A 140 10.07 7.62 14.97
C THR A 140 9.35 8.66 14.11
N PHE A 141 8.05 8.49 13.89
CA PHE A 141 7.31 9.24 12.87
C PHE A 141 6.15 10.07 13.42
N ASP A 142 5.88 10.01 14.73
CA ASP A 142 4.85 10.80 15.40
C ASP A 142 3.50 10.77 14.65
N TYR A 143 2.92 11.93 14.34
CA TYR A 143 1.61 12.02 13.68
C TYR A 143 1.61 11.57 12.21
N HIS A 144 2.79 11.37 11.59
CA HIS A 144 2.88 10.77 10.24
C HIS A 144 2.64 9.26 10.25
N PHE A 145 2.56 8.63 11.43
CA PHE A 145 2.35 7.19 11.56
C PHE A 145 0.93 6.84 11.99
N VAL A 146 0.33 5.88 11.28
CA VAL A 146 -0.93 5.25 11.67
C VAL A 146 -0.67 3.79 11.96
N TYR A 147 -0.74 3.44 13.25
CA TYR A 147 -0.67 2.05 13.68
C TYR A 147 -1.94 1.29 13.31
N VAL A 148 -1.85 0.39 12.33
CA VAL A 148 -2.98 -0.39 11.80
C VAL A 148 -3.05 -1.73 12.50
N ARG A 149 -4.18 -2.00 13.16
CA ARG A 149 -4.40 -3.28 13.85
C ARG A 149 -5.25 -4.21 13.01
N HIS A 150 -4.63 -5.25 12.47
CA HIS A 150 -5.23 -6.34 11.67
C HIS A 150 -5.70 -5.98 10.27
N SER A 151 -6.23 -4.79 10.05
CA SER A 151 -6.56 -4.25 8.73
C SER A 151 -6.88 -2.76 8.82
N PHE A 152 -6.60 -2.01 7.76
CA PHE A 152 -6.91 -0.59 7.65
C PHE A 152 -8.42 -0.37 7.59
N LYS A 153 -8.92 0.44 8.51
CA LYS A 153 -10.36 0.68 8.75
C LYS A 153 -10.64 2.17 8.92
N GLU A 154 -11.92 2.52 9.01
CA GLU A 154 -12.40 3.90 9.08
C GLU A 154 -11.69 4.77 10.15
N SER A 155 -11.41 4.23 11.34
CA SER A 155 -10.71 4.99 12.39
C SER A 155 -9.27 5.34 12.02
N ASP A 156 -8.62 4.47 11.25
CA ASP A 156 -7.24 4.63 10.82
C ASP A 156 -7.20 5.60 9.63
N TYR A 157 -8.18 5.49 8.73
CA TYR A 157 -8.43 6.47 7.67
C TYR A 157 -8.57 7.88 8.21
N LYS A 158 -9.41 8.10 9.23
CA LYS A 158 -9.58 9.44 9.84
C LYS A 158 -8.29 10.03 10.40
N LYS A 159 -7.40 9.20 10.96
CA LYS A 159 -6.09 9.64 11.42
C LYS A 159 -5.18 10.03 10.26
N ALA A 160 -5.13 9.18 9.23
CA ALA A 160 -4.33 9.44 8.03
C ALA A 160 -4.80 10.70 7.30
N ASP A 161 -6.11 10.88 7.18
CA ASP A 161 -6.78 12.04 6.58
C ASP A 161 -6.41 13.33 7.33
N HIS A 162 -6.55 13.32 8.67
CA HIS A 162 -6.20 14.46 9.50
C HIS A 162 -4.71 14.81 9.38
N ALA A 163 -3.83 13.81 9.43
CA ALA A 163 -2.40 13.99 9.33
C ALA A 163 -1.97 14.57 7.97
N LEU A 164 -2.53 14.10 6.85
CA LEU A 164 -2.25 14.67 5.53
C LEU A 164 -2.84 16.08 5.36
N PHE A 165 -4.01 16.33 5.95
CA PHE A 165 -4.66 17.65 5.92
C PHE A 165 -3.83 18.74 6.60
N ILE A 166 -3.29 18.46 7.80
CA ILE A 166 -2.47 19.46 8.52
C ILE A 166 -1.18 19.78 7.77
N GLN A 167 -0.55 18.77 7.16
CA GLN A 167 0.65 18.96 6.35
C GLN A 167 0.37 19.90 5.16
N GLN A 168 -0.74 19.72 4.43
CA GLN A 168 -1.11 20.62 3.32
C GLN A 168 -1.31 22.08 3.76
N LYS A 169 -1.84 22.30 4.97
CA LYS A 169 -2.04 23.64 5.52
C LYS A 169 -0.73 24.33 5.89
N GLU A 170 0.24 23.59 6.42
CA GLU A 170 1.56 24.14 6.76
C GLU A 170 2.32 24.67 5.54
N PHE A 171 2.07 24.11 4.34
CA PHE A 171 2.68 24.58 3.08
C PHE A 171 1.89 25.69 2.38
N SER A 172 0.69 26.04 2.87
CA SER A 172 -0.17 27.07 2.26
C SER A 172 -0.05 28.45 2.93
N ASN A 173 0.78 28.56 3.97
CA ASN A 173 1.11 29.80 4.70
C ASN A 173 2.56 30.21 4.43
#